data_AF-A0A7Y6PID5-F1
#
_entry.id   AF-A0A7Y6PID5-F1
#
_cell.length_a   1.000
_cell.length_b   1.000
_cell.length_c   1.000
_cell.angle_alpha   90.00
_cell.angle_beta   90.00
_cell.angle_gamma   90.00
#
_symmetry.space_group_name_H-M   'P 1'
#
loop_
_entity.id
_entity.type
_entity.pdbx_description
1 polymer ?
#
loop_
_entity_poly.entity_id
_entity_poly.type
_entity_poly.pdbx_seq_one_letter_code
_entity_poly.pdbx_strand_id
1 'polypeptide(L)'
;VLAADDAMKGVSSAILTSTIIFMAVFFPVAMMGGTSGAFYTQFGITMAVAVGISAVNAFTLSPALCALLLKPYIDEQGNTKNNFAARFRKAFNAVFDSLSRRYVRGVMFIIHRRWLLWSIIGISFGLLVLL
;
A
#
# COMPACT_ATOMS: atom_id res chain seq x y z
N VAL A 1 12.06 -18.94 -4.88
CA VAL A 1 11.86 -18.89 -3.41
C VAL A 1 12.67 -17.77 -2.75
N LEU A 2 14.00 -17.74 -2.91
CA LEU A 2 14.87 -16.70 -2.30
C LEU A 2 14.39 -15.25 -2.52
N ALA A 3 14.02 -14.87 -3.75
CA ALA A 3 13.55 -13.50 -4.03
C ALA A 3 12.21 -13.15 -3.37
N ALA A 4 11.31 -14.14 -3.21
CA ALA A 4 10.02 -13.92 -2.55
C ALA A 4 10.19 -13.83 -1.01
N ASP A 5 11.10 -14.63 -0.44
CA ASP A 5 11.45 -14.56 0.99
C ASP A 5 12.12 -13.23 1.34
N ASP A 6 13.06 -12.76 0.50
CA ASP A 6 13.75 -11.48 0.72
C ASP A 6 12.78 -10.29 0.61
N ALA A 7 11.88 -10.31 -0.38
CA ALA A 7 10.82 -9.31 -0.48
C ALA A 7 9.88 -9.33 0.74
N MET A 8 9.50 -10.52 1.23
CA MET A 8 8.68 -10.63 2.44
C MET A 8 9.42 -10.06 3.65
N LYS A 9 10.72 -10.29 3.83
CA LYS A 9 11.48 -9.70 4.95
C LYS A 9 11.43 -8.17 4.96
N GLY A 10 11.47 -7.54 3.78
CA GLY A 10 11.40 -6.08 3.65
C GLY A 10 10.02 -5.47 3.94
N VAL A 11 8.93 -6.22 3.72
CA VAL A 11 7.55 -5.69 3.77
C VAL A 11 6.72 -6.30 4.91
N SER A 12 7.17 -7.40 5.52
CA SER A 12 6.45 -8.12 6.57
C SER A 12 6.15 -7.24 7.78
N SER A 13 7.12 -6.41 8.19
CA SER A 13 6.94 -5.46 9.29
C SER A 13 5.82 -4.46 8.97
N ALA A 14 5.83 -3.86 7.77
CA ALA A 14 4.80 -2.93 7.34
C ALA A 14 3.40 -3.56 7.29
N ILE A 15 3.28 -4.80 6.79
CA ILE A 15 2.01 -5.54 6.74
C ILE A 15 1.49 -5.82 8.15
N LEU A 16 2.36 -6.30 9.05
CA LEU A 16 2.00 -6.57 10.43
C LEU A 16 1.54 -5.28 11.14
N THR A 17 2.26 -4.19 10.96
CA THR A 17 1.89 -2.88 11.51
C THR A 17 0.54 -2.42 11.01
N SER A 18 0.28 -2.48 9.69
CA SER A 18 -1.02 -2.08 9.14
C SER A 18 -2.18 -2.92 9.68
N THR A 19 -1.97 -4.23 9.83
CA THR A 19 -2.96 -5.17 10.43
C THR A 19 -3.29 -4.78 11.87
N ILE A 20 -2.27 -4.48 12.68
CA ILE A 20 -2.44 -4.06 14.08
C ILE A 20 -3.16 -2.71 14.15
N ILE A 21 -2.81 -1.74 13.29
CA ILE A 21 -3.49 -0.44 13.21
C ILE A 21 -4.97 -0.63 12.90
N PHE A 22 -5.30 -1.47 11.91
CA PHE A 22 -6.70 -1.77 11.60
C PHE A 22 -7.42 -2.44 12.78
N MET A 23 -6.80 -3.40 13.45
CA MET A 23 -7.39 -4.00 14.66
C MET A 23 -7.61 -2.96 15.77
N ALA A 24 -6.66 -2.04 15.98
CA ALA A 24 -6.78 -0.97 16.97
C ALA A 24 -7.92 0.02 16.64
N VAL A 25 -8.25 0.20 15.36
CA VAL A 25 -9.37 1.05 14.92
C VAL A 25 -10.71 0.30 14.99
N PHE A 26 -10.76 -0.98 14.62
CA PHE A 26 -12.01 -1.74 14.57
C PHE A 26 -12.48 -2.26 15.93
N PHE A 27 -11.58 -2.52 16.86
CA PHE A 27 -11.94 -3.02 18.19
C PHE A 27 -12.81 -2.03 18.99
N PRO A 28 -12.48 -0.71 19.07
CA PRO A 28 -13.34 0.28 19.71
C PRO A 28 -14.69 0.47 18.99
N VAL A 29 -14.69 0.42 17.66
CA VAL A 29 -15.91 0.53 16.85
C VAL A 29 -16.88 -0.61 17.17
N ALA A 30 -16.35 -1.81 17.43
CA ALA A 30 -17.18 -2.96 17.81
C ALA A 30 -17.84 -2.80 19.20
N MET A 31 -17.24 -2.01 20.08
CA MET A 31 -17.71 -1.76 21.45
C MET A 31 -18.63 -0.55 21.59
N MET A 32 -18.95 0.16 20.50
CA MET A 32 -19.91 1.27 20.54
C MET A 32 -21.31 0.78 20.92
N GLY A 33 -21.89 1.37 21.98
CA GLY A 33 -23.26 1.08 22.43
C GLY A 33 -24.35 1.88 21.71
N GLY A 34 -25.61 1.51 21.94
CA GLY A 34 -26.80 2.17 21.38
C GLY A 34 -27.39 1.47 20.15
N THR A 35 -28.53 1.95 19.65
CA THR A 35 -29.22 1.40 18.47
C THR A 35 -28.38 1.53 17.20
N SER A 36 -27.61 2.61 17.06
CA SER A 36 -26.60 2.76 16.00
C SER A 36 -25.36 1.88 16.25
N GLY A 37 -25.03 1.62 17.52
CA GLY A 37 -23.91 0.76 17.92
C GLY A 37 -24.04 -0.68 17.40
N ALA A 38 -25.24 -1.25 17.37
CA ALA A 38 -25.47 -2.60 16.85
C ALA A 38 -25.02 -2.78 15.38
N PHE A 39 -25.22 -1.77 14.53
CA PHE A 39 -24.72 -1.78 13.15
C PHE A 39 -23.20 -1.68 13.09
N TYR A 40 -22.60 -0.83 13.92
CA TYR A 40 -21.14 -0.68 14.01
C TYR A 40 -20.46 -1.91 14.60
N THR A 41 -21.10 -2.62 15.53
CA THR A 41 -20.61 -3.90 16.07
C THR A 41 -20.57 -4.98 15.00
N GLN A 42 -21.62 -5.12 14.19
CA GLN A 42 -21.64 -6.07 13.08
C GLN A 42 -20.57 -5.74 12.04
N PHE A 43 -20.47 -4.47 11.63
CA PHE A 43 -19.44 -4.01 10.70
C PHE A 43 -18.03 -4.22 11.25
N GLY A 44 -17.77 -3.82 12.50
CA GLY A 44 -16.46 -3.89 13.14
C GLY A 44 -15.97 -5.33 13.30
N ILE A 45 -16.84 -6.25 13.72
CA ILE A 45 -16.49 -7.68 13.86
C ILE A 45 -16.19 -8.29 12.49
N THR A 46 -17.02 -8.04 11.47
CA THR A 46 -16.78 -8.56 10.12
C THR A 46 -15.45 -8.06 9.55
N MET A 47 -15.16 -6.76 9.70
CA MET A 47 -13.89 -6.18 9.26
C MET A 47 -12.69 -6.76 10.01
N ALA A 48 -12.79 -6.92 11.34
CA ALA A 48 -11.72 -7.50 12.14
C ALA A 48 -11.40 -8.94 11.70
N VAL A 49 -12.42 -9.77 11.45
CA VAL A 49 -12.25 -11.13 10.96
C VAL A 49 -11.66 -11.13 9.55
N ALA A 50 -12.16 -10.29 8.64
CA ALA A 50 -11.65 -10.20 7.27
C ALA A 50 -10.17 -9.78 7.22
N VAL A 51 -9.78 -8.76 8.00
CA VAL A 51 -8.39 -8.30 8.11
C VAL A 51 -7.50 -9.38 8.73
N GLY A 52 -7.98 -10.09 9.75
CA GLY A 52 -7.26 -11.21 10.36
C GLY A 52 -6.98 -12.35 9.38
N ILE A 53 -8.01 -12.80 8.64
CA ILE A 53 -7.86 -13.82 7.60
C ILE A 53 -6.92 -13.33 6.49
N SER A 54 -7.05 -12.06 6.09
CA SER A 54 -6.18 -11.45 5.07
C SER A 54 -4.71 -11.43 5.51
N ALA A 55 -4.42 -11.15 6.78
CA ALA A 55 -3.06 -11.15 7.30
C ALA A 55 -2.44 -12.56 7.21
N VAL A 56 -3.18 -13.61 7.59
CA VAL A 56 -2.72 -15.00 7.45
C VAL A 56 -2.42 -15.33 5.99
N ASN A 57 -3.32 -14.94 5.08
CA ASN A 57 -3.15 -15.15 3.63
C ASN A 57 -1.92 -14.40 3.06
N ALA A 58 -1.66 -13.18 3.54
CA ALA A 58 -0.52 -12.37 3.12
C ALA A 58 0.83 -12.99 3.56
N PHE A 59 0.90 -13.62 4.73
CA PHE A 59 2.14 -14.23 5.21
C PHE A 59 2.39 -15.66 4.71
N THR A 60 1.35 -16.36 4.24
CA THR A 60 1.45 -17.79 3.87
C THR A 60 1.30 -18.02 2.37
N LEU A 61 0.11 -17.77 1.84
CA LEU A 61 -0.25 -18.02 0.45
C LEU A 61 0.38 -17.02 -0.51
N SER A 62 0.47 -15.74 -0.15
CA SER A 62 1.11 -14.74 -1.03
C SER A 62 2.59 -15.06 -1.33
N PRO A 63 3.47 -15.37 -0.35
CA PRO A 63 4.83 -15.78 -0.68
C PRO A 63 4.90 -17.11 -1.42
N ALA A 64 4.04 -18.07 -1.09
CA ALA A 64 4.00 -19.37 -1.77
C ALA A 64 3.64 -19.21 -3.26
N LEU A 65 2.58 -18.44 -3.56
CA LEU A 65 2.15 -18.17 -4.93
C LEU A 65 3.17 -17.33 -5.69
N CYS A 66 3.77 -16.32 -5.06
CA CYS A 66 4.87 -15.57 -5.66
C CYS A 66 6.07 -16.46 -5.95
N ALA A 67 6.41 -17.42 -5.08
CA ALA A 67 7.52 -18.32 -5.32
C ALA A 67 7.25 -19.34 -6.45
N LEU A 68 5.99 -19.73 -6.66
CA LEU A 68 5.59 -20.74 -7.64
C LEU A 68 5.23 -20.16 -9.02
N LEU A 69 4.57 -19.00 -9.06
CA LEU A 69 4.02 -18.42 -10.29
C LEU A 69 4.93 -17.34 -10.92
N LEU A 70 5.82 -16.73 -10.13
CA LEU A 70 6.63 -15.62 -10.63
C LEU A 70 7.74 -16.15 -11.56
N LYS A 71 7.58 -15.87 -12.86
CA LYS A 71 8.63 -16.14 -13.84
C LYS A 71 9.77 -15.13 -13.68
N PRO A 72 11.03 -15.57 -13.80
CA PRO A 72 12.18 -14.68 -13.72
C PRO A 72 12.07 -13.56 -14.75
N TYR A 73 12.29 -12.32 -14.29
CA TYR A 73 12.18 -11.09 -15.09
C TYR A 73 13.32 -10.97 -16.13
N ILE A 74 14.43 -11.67 -15.91
CA ILE A 74 15.64 -11.65 -16.74
C ILE A 74 16.07 -13.11 -16.96
N ASP A 75 16.12 -13.57 -18.21
CA ASP A 75 16.78 -14.84 -18.56
C ASP A 75 18.30 -14.66 -18.32
N GLU A 76 19.01 -15.72 -17.88
CA GLU A 76 20.45 -15.72 -17.55
C GLU A 76 21.39 -15.16 -18.64
N GLN A 77 20.87 -14.86 -19.83
CA GLN A 77 21.60 -14.39 -21.02
C GLN A 77 21.36 -12.91 -21.35
N GLY A 78 20.68 -12.12 -20.49
CA GLY A 78 20.54 -10.67 -20.66
C GLY A 78 19.71 -10.22 -21.88
N ASN A 79 19.09 -11.16 -22.60
CA ASN A 79 18.30 -10.87 -23.79
C ASN A 79 16.82 -10.73 -23.42
N THR A 80 16.30 -9.50 -23.53
CA THR A 80 14.85 -9.29 -23.58
C THR A 80 14.36 -9.94 -24.87
N LYS A 81 13.59 -11.03 -24.79
CA LYS A 81 12.93 -11.62 -25.97
C LYS A 81 12.32 -10.49 -26.79
N ASN A 82 12.80 -10.29 -28.02
CA ASN A 82 12.35 -9.27 -28.98
C ASN A 82 10.91 -9.57 -29.42
N ASN A 83 9.97 -9.39 -28.50
CA ASN A 83 8.54 -9.57 -28.70
C ASN A 83 7.83 -8.23 -28.49
N PHE A 84 6.68 -8.04 -29.12
CA PHE A 84 5.84 -6.84 -29.01
C PHE A 84 5.61 -6.45 -27.53
N ALA A 85 5.45 -7.45 -26.67
CA ALA A 85 5.32 -7.27 -25.22
C ALA A 85 6.58 -6.66 -24.55
N ALA A 86 7.79 -6.95 -25.02
CA ALA A 86 9.02 -6.35 -24.49
C ALA A 86 9.13 -4.87 -24.89
N ARG A 87 8.73 -4.52 -26.12
CA ARG A 87 8.71 -3.13 -26.59
C ARG A 87 7.65 -2.31 -25.85
N PHE A 88 6.46 -2.88 -25.63
CA PHE A 88 5.42 -2.26 -24.79
C PHE A 88 5.90 -2.04 -23.35
N ARG A 89 6.50 -3.06 -22.72
CA ARG A 89 7.09 -2.92 -21.37
C ARG A 89 8.15 -1.83 -21.30
N LYS A 90 9.05 -1.75 -22.29
CA LYS A 90 10.08 -0.70 -22.33
C LYS A 90 9.48 0.69 -22.47
N ALA A 91 8.45 0.85 -23.31
CA ALA A 91 7.72 2.11 -23.44
C ALA A 91 6.99 2.49 -22.14
N PHE A 92 6.31 1.54 -21.50
CA PHE A 92 5.65 1.75 -20.21
C PHE A 92 6.65 2.17 -19.12
N ASN A 93 7.77 1.45 -19.00
CA ASN A 93 8.82 1.79 -18.03
C ASN A 93 9.39 3.18 -18.28
N ALA A 94 9.61 3.58 -19.54
CA ALA A 94 10.11 4.92 -19.86
C ALA A 94 9.12 6.03 -19.45
N VAL A 95 7.81 5.80 -19.65
CA VAL A 95 6.75 6.72 -19.23
C VAL A 95 6.63 6.76 -17.70
N PHE A 96 6.62 5.59 -17.05
CA PHE A 96 6.55 5.46 -15.59
C PHE A 96 7.74 6.14 -14.91
N ASP A 97 8.95 5.94 -15.42
CA ASP A 97 10.16 6.61 -14.94
C ASP A 97 10.08 8.14 -15.08
N SER A 98 9.55 8.62 -16.21
CA SER A 98 9.35 10.06 -16.43
C SER A 98 8.33 10.63 -15.44
N LEU A 99 7.22 9.93 -15.20
CA LEU A 99 6.20 10.29 -14.21
C LEU A 99 6.77 10.29 -12.79
N SER A 100 7.48 9.23 -12.39
CA SER A 100 8.11 9.10 -11.08
C SER A 100 9.11 10.24 -10.84
N ARG A 101 9.97 10.55 -11.82
CA ARG A 101 10.90 11.70 -11.73
C ARG A 101 10.18 13.05 -11.64
N ARG A 102 9.01 13.20 -12.26
CA ARG A 102 8.18 14.43 -12.13
C ARG A 102 7.54 14.50 -10.75
N TYR A 103 6.99 13.39 -10.25
CA TYR A 103 6.41 13.30 -8.92
C TYR A 103 7.43 13.64 -7.84
N VAL A 104 8.61 13.00 -7.85
CA VAL A 104 9.69 13.26 -6.89
C VAL A 104 10.13 14.73 -6.94
N ARG A 105 10.28 15.31 -8.13
CA ARG A 105 10.61 16.74 -8.28
C ARG A 105 9.52 17.65 -7.73
N GLY A 106 8.24 17.33 -7.97
CA GLY A 106 7.11 18.07 -7.42
C GLY A 106 7.06 18.04 -5.90
N VAL A 107 7.23 16.84 -5.31
CA VAL A 107 7.30 16.66 -3.86
C VAL A 107 8.49 17.41 -3.27
N MET A 108 9.68 17.30 -3.87
CA MET A 108 10.88 18.04 -3.44
C MET A 108 10.68 19.56 -3.50
N PHE A 109 9.98 20.06 -4.52
CA PHE A 109 9.66 21.48 -4.64
C PHE A 109 8.70 21.96 -3.54
N ILE A 110 7.66 21.17 -3.23
CA ILE A 110 6.72 21.46 -2.14
C ILE A 110 7.43 21.44 -0.79
N ILE A 111 8.32 20.48 -0.56
CA ILE A 111 9.08 20.37 0.70
C ILE A 111 10.05 21.55 0.86
N HIS A 112 10.71 22.00 -0.21
CA HIS A 112 11.59 23.18 -0.16
C HIS A 112 10.80 24.48 0.10
N ARG A 113 9.59 24.60 -0.45
CA ARG A 113 8.67 25.70 -0.12
C ARG A 113 7.84 25.36 1.11
N ARG A 114 8.49 25.31 2.28
CA ARG A 114 7.83 25.06 3.59
C ARG A 114 6.58 25.93 3.80
N TRP A 115 6.55 27.16 3.28
CA TRP A 115 5.38 28.04 3.31
C TRP A 115 4.11 27.46 2.67
N LEU A 116 4.22 26.63 1.62
CA LEU A 116 3.05 25.96 1.03
C LEU A 116 2.47 24.90 1.96
N LEU A 117 3.32 24.15 2.66
CA LEU A 117 2.89 23.17 3.67
C LEU A 117 2.17 23.86 4.84
N TRP A 118 2.76 24.96 5.35
CA TRP A 118 2.13 25.76 6.41
C TRP A 118 0.82 26.40 5.95
N SER A 119 0.74 26.86 4.69
CA SER A 119 -0.51 27.41 4.14
C SER A 119 -1.61 26.36 4.03
N ILE A 120 -1.28 25.15 3.56
CA ILE A 120 -2.24 24.04 3.47
C ILE A 120 -2.73 23.60 4.85
N ILE A 121 -1.82 23.51 5.83
CA ILE A 121 -2.19 23.16 7.20
C ILE A 121 -3.08 24.26 7.79
N GLY A 122 -2.71 25.53 7.63
CA GLY A 122 -3.49 26.66 8.10
C GLY A 122 -4.88 26.73 7.47
N ILE A 123 -5.00 26.48 6.16
CA ILE A 123 -6.29 26.43 5.46
C ILE A 123 -7.13 25.25 5.96
N SER A 124 -6.55 24.06 6.10
CA SER A 124 -7.26 22.88 6.60
C SER A 124 -7.78 23.09 8.03
N PHE A 125 -6.94 23.67 8.90
CA PHE A 125 -7.31 23.99 10.27
C PHE A 125 -8.38 25.09 10.33
N GLY A 126 -8.24 26.13 9.50
CA GLY A 126 -9.24 27.18 9.37
C GLY A 126 -10.59 26.64 8.91
N LEU A 127 -10.60 25.74 7.93
CA LEU A 127 -11.81 25.13 7.38
C LEU A 127 -12.48 24.18 8.39
N LEU A 128 -11.69 23.46 9.19
CA LEU A 128 -12.19 22.62 10.29
C LEU A 128 -12.81 23.41 11.44
N VAL A 129 -12.33 24.63 11.72
CA VAL A 129 -12.90 25.49 12.78
C VAL A 129 -14.14 26.25 12.29
N LEU A 130 -14.23 26.51 10.98
CA LEU A 130 -15.36 27.20 10.35
C LEU A 130 -16.58 26.29 10.11
N LEU A 131 -16.38 24.97 10.08
CA LEU A 131 -17.39 23.94 9.81
C LEU A 131 -17.89 23.32 11.12
#